data_AF-A0A379VQJ3-F1
#
_entry.id   AF-A0A379VQJ3-F1
#
_cell.length_a   1.000
_cell.length_b   1.000
_cell.length_c   1.000
_cell.angle_alpha   90.00
_cell.angle_beta   90.00
_cell.angle_gamma   90.00
#
_symmetry.space_group_name_H-M   'P 1'
#
loop_
_entity.id
_entity.type
_entity.pdbx_description
1 polymer ?
#
loop_
_entity_poly.entity_id
_entity_poly.type
_entity_poly.pdbx_seq_one_letter_code
_entity_poly.pdbx_strand_id
1 'polypeptide(L)'
;MTGFQVTPVVGIIPPNLPWRASEDEVSAVFEMPLAQALQLGRYHPLDVYRRGNSHRVWLSWYEHYFVWGMTANILRELALQIGVKP
;
A
#
# COMPACT_ATOMS: atom_id res chain seq x y z
N MET A 1 -19.46 -8.90 1.23
CA MET A 1 -18.55 -8.29 0.24
C MET A 1 -18.90 -6.82 0.13
N THR A 2 -17.93 -5.92 0.30
CA THR A 2 -18.10 -4.49 -0.04
C THR A 2 -18.14 -4.42 -1.56
N GLY A 3 -19.26 -3.99 -2.16
CA GLY A 3 -19.58 -4.17 -3.59
C GLY A 3 -18.76 -3.34 -4.58
N PHE A 4 -17.44 -3.33 -4.44
CA PHE A 4 -16.51 -2.59 -5.28
C PHE A 4 -15.47 -3.53 -5.88
N GLN A 5 -15.11 -3.27 -7.13
CA GLN A 5 -14.01 -3.92 -7.83
C GLN A 5 -12.91 -2.90 -8.05
N VAL A 6 -11.67 -3.25 -7.67
CA VAL A 6 -10.50 -2.39 -7.79
C VAL A 6 -9.44 -3.13 -8.59
N THR A 7 -8.88 -2.45 -9.59
CA THR A 7 -7.82 -2.99 -10.47
C THR A 7 -6.57 -2.12 -10.30
N PRO A 8 -5.52 -2.60 -9.63
CA PRO A 8 -4.28 -1.85 -9.51
C PRO A 8 -3.55 -1.82 -10.86
N VAL A 9 -2.99 -0.65 -11.21
CA VAL A 9 -2.19 -0.45 -12.42
C VAL A 9 -0.81 0.06 -11.99
N VAL A 10 0.25 -0.55 -12.51
CA VAL A 10 1.63 -0.12 -12.25
C VAL A 10 2.08 0.81 -13.37
N GLY A 11 2.57 2.00 -13.00
CA GLY A 11 3.14 2.99 -13.92
C GLY A 11 4.63 3.20 -13.65
N ILE A 12 5.39 3.43 -14.72
CA ILE A 12 6.79 3.87 -14.65
C ILE A 12 6.82 5.36 -14.97
N ILE A 13 7.41 6.16 -14.08
CA ILE A 13 7.46 7.62 -14.20
C ILE A 13 8.91 8.11 -14.33
N PRO A 14 9.15 9.28 -14.96
CA PRO A 14 10.46 9.92 -14.93
C PRO A 14 10.87 10.26 -13.49
N PRO A 15 12.16 10.15 -13.13
CA PRO A 15 12.62 10.35 -11.76
C PRO A 15 12.48 11.80 -11.26
N ASN A 16 12.43 12.79 -12.17
CA ASN A 16 12.42 14.22 -11.84
C ASN A 16 11.03 14.85 -12.09
N LEU A 17 9.96 14.09 -11.87
CA LEU A 17 8.61 14.60 -12.06
C LEU A 17 8.26 15.59 -10.92
N PRO A 18 7.90 16.86 -11.20
CA PRO A 18 7.50 17.77 -10.15
C PRO A 18 6.11 17.39 -9.61
N TRP A 19 6.04 17.08 -8.32
CA TRP A 19 4.77 16.84 -7.64
C TRP A 19 4.06 18.14 -7.30
N ARG A 20 2.79 18.26 -7.69
CA ARG A 20 1.90 19.34 -7.28
C ARG A 20 0.66 18.75 -6.62
N ALA A 21 0.59 18.83 -5.30
CA ALA A 21 -0.58 18.41 -4.56
C ALA A 21 -1.79 19.29 -4.89
N SER A 22 -2.97 18.69 -4.98
CA SER A 22 -4.23 19.42 -4.96
C SER A 22 -4.55 19.74 -3.50
N GLU A 23 -4.59 21.02 -3.12
CA GLU A 23 -4.79 21.43 -1.72
C GLU A 23 -6.13 20.97 -1.14
N ASP A 24 -7.15 20.82 -1.99
CA ASP A 24 -8.50 20.41 -1.58
C ASP A 24 -8.61 18.90 -1.25
N GLU A 25 -7.65 18.08 -1.68
CA GLU A 25 -7.74 16.61 -1.61
C GLU A 25 -6.49 15.95 -1.01
N VAL A 26 -5.29 16.51 -1.23
CA VAL A 26 -4.00 15.88 -0.92
C VAL A 26 -3.22 16.72 0.09
N SER A 27 -3.17 16.25 1.33
CA SER A 27 -2.44 16.93 2.41
C SER A 27 -0.93 16.73 2.36
N ALA A 28 -0.45 15.65 1.72
CA ALA A 28 0.97 15.33 1.64
C ALA A 28 1.27 14.42 0.45
N VAL A 29 2.45 14.60 -0.14
CA VAL A 29 3.04 13.71 -1.13
C VAL A 29 4.37 13.21 -0.57
N PHE A 30 4.58 11.90 -0.61
CA PHE A 30 5.80 11.26 -0.14
C PHE A 30 6.15 10.07 -1.04
N GLU A 31 7.43 9.71 -1.05
CA GLU A 31 7.94 8.57 -1.80
C GLU A 31 8.52 7.55 -0.84
N MET A 32 8.23 6.27 -1.08
CA MET A 32 8.87 5.15 -0.37
C MET A 32 9.83 4.46 -1.32
N PRO A 33 11.09 4.21 -0.93
CA PRO A 33 12.01 3.40 -1.73
C PRO A 33 11.39 2.06 -2.10
N LEU A 34 11.39 1.70 -3.38
CA LEU A 34 10.75 0.47 -3.86
C LEU A 34 11.27 -0.77 -3.13
N ALA A 35 12.59 -0.85 -2.89
CA ALA A 35 13.19 -1.95 -2.14
C ALA A 35 12.58 -2.12 -0.74
N GLN A 36 12.19 -1.02 -0.09
CA GLN A 36 11.52 -1.05 1.21
C GLN A 36 10.06 -1.47 1.08
N ALA A 37 9.34 -0.98 0.07
CA ALA A 37 7.96 -1.38 -0.21
C ALA A 37 7.82 -2.89 -0.51
N LEU A 38 8.85 -3.49 -1.13
CA LEU A 38 8.89 -4.93 -1.47
C LEU A 38 9.29 -5.84 -0.29
N GLN A 39 9.66 -5.29 0.88
CA GLN A 39 9.99 -6.10 2.05
C GLN A 39 8.72 -6.64 2.72
N LEU A 40 8.40 -7.91 2.47
CA LEU A 40 7.23 -8.59 3.04
C LEU A 40 7.18 -8.53 4.58
N GLY A 41 8.33 -8.48 5.25
CA GLY A 41 8.41 -8.38 6.72
C GLY A 41 7.86 -7.08 7.31
N ARG A 42 7.62 -6.05 6.49
CA ARG A 42 7.02 -4.77 6.94
C ARG A 42 5.50 -4.79 7.02
N TYR A 43 4.85 -5.83 6.51
CA TYR A 43 3.40 -5.95 6.50
C TYR A 43 2.94 -6.84 7.65
N HIS A 44 2.37 -6.21 8.67
CA HIS A 44 1.85 -6.90 9.83
C HIS A 44 0.37 -7.24 9.63
N PRO A 45 -0.04 -8.51 9.85
CA PRO A 45 -1.45 -8.89 9.75
C PRO A 45 -2.21 -8.40 10.98
N LEU A 46 -3.42 -7.89 10.76
CA LEU A 46 -4.41 -7.64 11.80
C LEU A 46 -5.71 -8.34 11.38
N ASP A 47 -6.21 -9.24 12.23
CA ASP A 47 -7.47 -9.93 12.00
C ASP A 47 -8.61 -9.10 12.60
N VAL A 48 -9.49 -8.61 11.73
CA VAL A 48 -10.64 -7.77 12.10
C VAL A 48 -11.92 -8.59 12.00
N TYR A 49 -12.62 -8.71 13.12
CA TYR A 49 -13.92 -9.39 13.17
C TYR A 49 -15.04 -8.41 12.82
N ARG A 50 -15.76 -8.69 11.73
CA ARG A 50 -16.91 -7.89 11.32
C ARG A 50 -18.04 -8.78 10.81
N ARG A 51 -19.24 -8.62 11.37
CA ARG A 51 -20.45 -9.37 10.98
C ARG A 51 -20.24 -10.89 10.94
N GLY A 52 -19.55 -11.44 11.95
CA GLY A 52 -19.29 -12.87 12.07
C GLY A 52 -18.19 -13.43 11.16
N ASN A 53 -17.55 -12.60 10.33
CA ASN A 53 -16.43 -13.01 9.48
C ASN A 53 -15.12 -12.37 9.96
N SER A 54 -14.05 -13.15 9.96
CA SER A 54 -12.70 -12.64 10.18
C SER A 54 -12.12 -12.16 8.85
N HIS A 55 -11.67 -10.91 8.81
CA HIS A 55 -10.99 -10.32 7.66
C HIS A 55 -9.59 -9.91 8.06
N ARG A 56 -8.59 -10.46 7.35
CA ARG A 56 -7.20 -10.05 7.52
C ARG A 56 -6.94 -8.76 6.77
N VAL A 57 -6.50 -7.73 7.49
CA VAL A 57 -5.96 -6.49 6.91
C VAL A 57 -4.45 -6.44 7.14
N TRP A 58 -3.74 -5.75 6.26
CA TRP A 58 -2.29 -5.57 6.37
C TRP A 58 -1.99 -4.15 6.81
N LEU A 59 -1.02 -4.02 7.72
CA LEU A 59 -0.57 -2.76 8.29
C LEU A 59 0.91 -2.58 7.98
N SER A 60 1.31 -1.38 7.58
CA SER A 60 2.72 -1.03 7.38
C SER A 60 2.97 0.41 7.80
N TRP A 61 4.04 0.63 8.54
CA TRP A 61 4.51 1.96 8.91
C TRP A 61 5.62 2.38 7.95
N TYR A 62 5.59 3.64 7.51
CA TYR A 62 6.69 4.26 6.79
C TYR A 62 6.87 5.68 7.31
N GLU A 63 8.01 5.96 7.94
CA GLU A 63 8.20 7.17 8.74
C GLU A 63 7.02 7.36 9.71
N HIS A 64 6.31 8.48 9.62
CA HIS A 64 5.11 8.79 10.40
C HIS A 64 3.81 8.42 9.65
N TYR A 65 3.88 7.87 8.44
CA TYR A 65 2.72 7.47 7.65
C TYR A 65 2.30 6.04 7.99
N PHE A 66 1.02 5.90 8.34
CA PHE A 66 0.39 4.62 8.58
C PHE A 66 -0.35 4.12 7.33
N VAL A 67 0.23 3.16 6.63
CA VAL A 67 -0.32 2.58 5.41
C VAL A 67 -1.07 1.30 5.77
N TRP A 68 -2.36 1.23 5.44
CA TRP A 68 -3.21 0.12 5.84
C TRP A 68 -4.30 -0.17 4.81
N GLY A 69 -5.08 -1.22 5.05
CA GLY A 69 -6.26 -1.55 4.26
C GLY A 69 -5.91 -1.92 2.82
N MET A 70 -6.63 -1.33 1.86
CA MET A 70 -6.49 -1.66 0.44
C MET A 70 -5.11 -1.30 -0.12
N THR A 71 -4.57 -0.13 0.25
CA THR A 71 -3.24 0.31 -0.21
C THR A 71 -2.14 -0.63 0.26
N ALA A 72 -2.14 -1.00 1.54
CA ALA A 72 -1.17 -1.96 2.07
C ALA A 72 -1.30 -3.34 1.41
N ASN A 73 -2.53 -3.76 1.09
CA ASN A 73 -2.78 -5.02 0.37
C ASN A 73 -2.19 -4.96 -1.04
N ILE A 74 -2.46 -3.91 -1.82
CA ILE A 74 -1.91 -3.73 -3.18
C ILE A 74 -0.38 -3.74 -3.17
N LEU A 75 0.26 -3.00 -2.26
CA LEU A 75 1.72 -2.96 -2.16
C LEU A 75 2.31 -4.33 -1.76
N ARG A 76 1.67 -5.05 -0.84
CA ARG A 76 2.08 -6.41 -0.45
C ARG A 76 1.92 -7.41 -1.60
N GLU A 77 0.83 -7.32 -2.37
CA GLU A 77 0.63 -8.20 -3.53
C GLU A 77 1.66 -7.91 -4.63
N LEU A 78 2.01 -6.64 -4.86
CA LEU A 78 3.15 -6.28 -5.71
C LEU A 78 4.45 -6.92 -5.19
N ALA A 79 4.71 -6.83 -3.89
CA ALA A 79 5.88 -7.46 -3.25
C ALA A 79 5.92 -8.99 -3.43
N LEU A 80 4.78 -9.67 -3.40
CA LEU A 80 4.71 -11.11 -3.67
C LEU A 80 4.98 -11.48 -5.13
N GLN A 81 4.59 -10.61 -6.07
CA GLN A 81 4.73 -10.87 -7.50
C GLN A 81 6.14 -10.60 -8.02
N ILE A 82 6.78 -9.52 -7.55
CA ILE A 82 8.07 -9.05 -8.09
C ILE A 82 9.18 -8.93 -7.03
N GLY A 83 8.87 -9.20 -5.76
CA GLY A 83 9.87 -9.18 -4.71
C GLY A 83 10.94 -10.24 -4.95
N VAL A 84 12.20 -9.84 -4.76
CA VAL A 84 13.33 -10.77 -4.81
C VAL A 84 13.15 -11.79 -3.70
N LYS A 85 12.93 -13.07 -4.07
CA LYS A 85 13.07 -14.16 -3.11
C LYS A 85 14.54 -14.20 -2.66
N PRO A 86 14.81 -14.34 -1.35
CA PRO A 86 16.16 -14.52 -0.85
C PRO A 86 16.85 -15.72 -1.50
#